data_AF-A0A9D7D730-F1
#
_entry.id   AF-A0A9D7D730-F1
#
_cell.length_a   1.000
_cell.length_b   1.000
_cell.length_c   1.000
_cell.angle_alpha   90.00
_cell.angle_beta   90.00
_cell.angle_gamma   90.00
#
_symmetry.space_group_name_H-M   'P 1'
#
loop_
_entity.id
_entity.type
_entity.pdbx_description
1 polymer ?
#
loop_
_entity_poly.entity_id
_entity_poly.type
_entity_poly.pdbx_seq_one_letter_code
_entity_poly.pdbx_strand_id
1 'polypeptide(L)'
;MRADRSISAALKLPALLTQPVALTPETILLEANLADTKAGDLRVRAATLRAEGPLEAIATTFDLRGRLRQAPLAFAGTATINLDEQAANVEGRGTLADSPIYTRAPISVDWSAGRTQASVNVAVGDGVVQAQWEERGRALTGSAQIDDAPIAPLAAIFGERATGRIDGRLSLASNGGGLSGDADVTLDDARVSGRQRNSLDMHIVGNLSPTRLTSTVDATSDGGLVAHFEADAPVETSAAPVRIALARERRGRATWSVHGPAEALWAAARLPDQSLEGALDGEGTIEFGAGYLSGDGHMEIVDGRFEDKLTGVTLVDLDARVALDQRGVTIENFTASGPNGGRLTATGGSVSDRRGSITVDVDNMRVADRPDARAVASGELTLTWEGLTSSLTGNLNIIEANIDIASNPQAGIPTLDVIEINRPGEEDEPLDEEPAPRRNGATTLNVTVKAPGRVFTRGRGVDAEWALDMRLGGTSARPLVFGTARSAAHWRFPDNPSKSKKQSSSSMAIRSTRASTSRPCATPRTSPRASASSAPRAILKSRSRPIRRCPKMKSCHRYCLAAPSKTFRRWKRRSWPRA
;
A
#
# COMPACT_ATOMS: atom_id res chain seq x y z
N MET A 1 59.04 0.17 -8.00
CA MET A 1 57.84 -0.67 -8.24
C MET A 1 56.93 -0.54 -7.02
N ARG A 2 56.02 0.44 -7.04
CA ARG A 2 55.02 0.66 -6.00
C ARG A 2 53.74 -0.01 -6.46
N ALA A 3 53.28 -1.00 -5.71
CA ALA A 3 52.04 -1.71 -5.99
C ALA A 3 50.85 -0.83 -5.55
N ASP A 4 50.06 -0.48 -6.55
CA ASP A 4 48.73 0.09 -6.47
C ASP A 4 47.82 -0.83 -5.63
N ARG A 5 47.51 -0.41 -4.39
CA ARG A 5 46.46 -1.01 -3.55
C ARG A 5 45.28 -0.07 -3.50
N SER A 6 44.45 -0.16 -4.53
CA SER A 6 43.09 0.34 -4.51
C SER A 6 42.29 -0.48 -3.49
N ILE A 7 42.10 0.08 -2.29
CA ILE A 7 41.17 -0.41 -1.28
C ILE A 7 39.76 -0.09 -1.82
N SER A 8 39.15 -1.08 -2.48
CA SER A 8 37.73 -1.08 -2.85
C SER A 8 37.02 -2.17 -2.07
N ALA A 9 36.76 -1.90 -0.79
CA ALA A 9 35.83 -2.66 0.04
C ALA A 9 35.33 -1.77 1.19
N ALA A 10 34.39 -0.86 0.90
CA ALA A 10 33.47 -0.26 1.87
C ALA A 10 32.52 0.68 1.11
N LEU A 11 31.21 0.55 1.36
CA LEU A 11 30.16 1.52 1.02
C LEU A 11 30.28 2.24 -0.35
N LYS A 12 29.59 1.71 -1.38
CA LYS A 12 29.19 2.54 -2.54
C LYS A 12 28.10 3.53 -2.10
N LEU A 13 28.48 4.59 -1.40
CA LEU A 13 27.64 5.76 -1.19
C LEU A 13 27.82 6.71 -2.38
N PRO A 14 26.76 7.04 -3.14
CA PRO A 14 26.78 8.24 -3.96
C PRO A 14 26.58 9.45 -3.03
N ALA A 15 27.62 9.83 -2.28
CA ALA A 15 27.57 10.97 -1.38
C ALA A 15 28.28 12.19 -1.99
N LEU A 16 27.62 13.34 -1.98
CA LEU A 16 28.24 14.64 -2.24
C LEU A 16 29.11 15.02 -1.02
N LEU A 17 30.40 14.68 -1.05
CA LEU A 17 31.38 15.20 -0.11
C LEU A 17 31.61 16.69 -0.39
N THR A 18 31.16 17.56 0.52
CA THR A 18 31.22 19.02 0.35
C THR A 18 32.42 19.69 1.05
N GLN A 19 33.33 18.94 1.66
CA GLN A 19 34.39 19.43 2.57
C GLN A 19 35.75 18.73 2.31
N PRO A 20 36.90 19.36 2.64
CA PRO A 20 38.22 18.81 2.37
C PRO A 20 38.54 17.58 3.25
N VAL A 21 38.97 16.49 2.61
CA VAL A 21 39.54 15.32 3.30
C VAL A 21 41.05 15.50 3.37
N ALA A 22 41.61 15.61 4.57
CA ALA A 22 43.06 15.61 4.77
C ALA A 22 43.50 14.21 5.22
N LEU A 23 44.10 13.45 4.31
CA LEU A 23 44.76 12.19 4.62
C LEU A 23 46.24 12.48 4.89
N THR A 24 46.64 12.48 6.16
CA THR A 24 48.07 12.31 6.48
C THR A 24 48.36 10.80 6.58
N PRO A 25 49.63 10.35 6.47
CA PRO A 25 49.93 8.92 6.32
C PRO A 25 49.40 8.01 7.44
N GLU A 26 49.06 8.57 8.61
CA GLU A 26 48.71 7.81 9.82
C GLU A 26 47.44 8.30 10.54
N THR A 27 46.88 9.47 10.17
CA THR A 27 45.67 10.02 10.81
C THR A 27 44.64 10.51 9.80
N ILE A 28 43.37 10.33 10.16
CA ILE A 28 42.22 10.82 9.41
C ILE A 28 41.69 12.08 10.09
N LEU A 29 41.38 13.10 9.28
CA LEU A 29 40.47 14.19 9.64
C LEU A 29 39.44 14.32 8.52
N LEU A 30 38.18 14.03 8.86
CA LEU A 30 37.07 14.01 7.93
C LEU A 30 35.88 14.76 8.54
N GLU A 31 35.40 15.78 7.83
CA GLU A 31 34.07 16.34 8.04
C GLU A 31 33.23 16.05 6.80
N ALA A 32 32.10 15.39 6.97
CA ALA A 32 31.24 14.99 5.87
C ALA A 32 29.78 15.30 6.19
N ASN A 33 29.09 15.86 5.19
CA ASN A 33 27.64 15.96 5.18
C ASN A 33 27.13 15.00 4.11
N LEU A 34 26.39 13.99 4.53
CA LEU A 34 25.73 13.04 3.64
C LEU A 34 24.29 13.50 3.44
N ALA A 35 23.82 13.46 2.20
CA ALA A 35 22.42 13.69 1.86
C ALA A 35 21.95 12.58 0.92
N ASP A 36 20.73 12.10 1.14
CA ASP A 36 20.03 11.12 0.30
C ASP A 36 20.85 9.88 -0.06
N THR A 37 21.39 9.21 0.96
CA THR A 37 22.17 7.98 0.78
C THR A 37 21.41 6.74 1.27
N LYS A 38 21.81 5.56 0.80
CA LYS A 38 21.18 4.28 1.16
C LYS A 38 22.24 3.25 1.55
N ALA A 39 22.05 2.60 2.69
CA ALA A 39 22.87 1.50 3.19
C ALA A 39 21.95 0.34 3.61
N GLY A 40 21.84 -0.69 2.76
CA GLY A 40 20.88 -1.78 2.99
C GLY A 40 19.44 -1.26 3.09
N ASP A 41 18.79 -1.52 4.22
CA ASP A 41 17.43 -1.05 4.54
C ASP A 41 17.38 0.35 5.15
N LEU A 42 18.53 0.94 5.50
CA LEU A 42 18.63 2.30 6.00
C LEU A 42 18.71 3.29 4.83
N ARG A 43 17.74 4.21 4.75
CA ARG A 43 17.80 5.39 3.89
C ARG A 43 18.16 6.60 4.76
N VAL A 44 19.29 7.24 4.50
CA VAL A 44 19.77 8.43 5.20
C VAL A 44 19.39 9.66 4.40
N ARG A 45 18.51 10.50 4.94
CA ARG A 45 18.12 11.76 4.31
C ARG A 45 19.21 12.82 4.52
N ALA A 46 19.69 12.93 5.75
CA ALA A 46 20.77 13.82 6.12
C ALA A 46 21.62 13.17 7.22
N ALA A 47 22.94 13.24 7.12
CA ALA A 47 23.82 12.91 8.22
C ALA A 47 25.03 13.85 8.25
N THR A 48 25.39 14.33 9.43
CA THR A 48 26.67 15.00 9.67
C THR A 48 27.61 14.01 10.33
N LEU A 49 28.85 13.94 9.84
CA LEU A 49 29.89 13.08 10.41
C LEU A 49 31.17 13.90 10.57
N ARG A 50 31.80 13.75 11.74
CA ARG A 50 33.15 14.24 12.00
C ARG A 50 33.95 13.06 12.50
N ALA A 51 35.03 12.71 11.81
CA ALA A 51 35.93 11.63 12.19
C ALA A 51 37.37 12.16 12.31
N GLU A 52 38.03 11.83 13.42
CA GLU A 52 39.39 12.26 13.72
C GLU A 52 40.17 11.16 14.46
N GLY A 53 41.47 11.04 14.21
CA GLY A 53 42.36 10.12 14.93
C GLY A 53 43.15 9.17 14.02
N PRO A 54 43.96 8.27 14.62
CA PRO A 54 44.73 7.28 13.87
C PRO A 54 43.84 6.18 13.29
N LEU A 55 44.32 5.44 12.27
CA LEU A 55 43.54 4.39 11.58
C LEU A 55 43.09 3.24 12.49
N GLU A 56 43.83 2.98 13.57
CA GLU A 56 43.50 1.99 14.59
C GLU A 56 42.42 2.44 15.58
N ALA A 57 42.14 3.74 15.67
CA ALA A 57 41.21 4.31 16.65
C ALA A 57 40.57 5.62 16.14
N ILE A 58 39.82 5.53 15.05
CA ILE A 58 39.14 6.69 14.47
C ILE A 58 37.93 7.04 15.34
N ALA A 59 38.00 8.15 16.06
CA ALA A 59 36.88 8.69 16.82
C ALA A 59 35.94 9.44 15.88
N THR A 60 34.67 9.03 15.84
CA THR A 60 33.65 9.59 14.96
C THR A 60 32.47 10.09 15.77
N THR A 61 32.03 11.33 15.54
CA THR A 61 30.72 11.83 16.02
C THR A 61 29.77 11.94 14.83
N PHE A 62 28.51 11.55 15.01
CA PHE A 62 27.50 11.63 13.96
C PHE A 62 26.13 12.08 14.47
N ASP A 63 25.38 12.76 13.61
CA ASP A 63 23.93 13.01 13.74
C ASP A 63 23.27 12.58 12.42
N LEU A 64 22.40 11.58 12.48
CA LEU A 64 21.74 10.96 11.34
C LEU A 64 20.23 11.15 11.43
N ARG A 65 19.63 11.59 10.32
CA ARG A 65 18.17 11.61 10.09
C ARG A 65 17.85 10.86 8.81
N GLY A 66 16.87 9.97 8.87
CA GLY A 66 16.53 9.08 7.77
C GLY A 66 15.32 8.21 8.05
N ARG A 67 15.30 7.03 7.43
CA ARG A 67 14.27 6.01 7.59
C ARG A 67 14.91 4.62 7.59
N LEU A 68 14.51 3.77 8.53
CA LEU A 68 14.77 2.34 8.48
C LEU A 68 13.57 1.67 7.80
N ARG A 69 13.74 1.27 6.53
CA ARG A 69 12.63 0.87 5.64
C ARG A 69 11.52 1.95 5.64
N GLN A 70 10.40 1.69 6.32
CA GLN A 70 9.26 2.59 6.42
C GLN A 70 9.17 3.37 7.75
N ALA A 71 10.07 3.14 8.71
CA ALA A 71 10.09 3.87 9.98
C ALA A 71 11.00 5.11 9.92
N PRO A 72 10.54 6.33 10.27
CA PRO A 72 11.42 7.46 10.52
C PRO A 72 12.47 7.12 11.58
N LEU A 73 13.72 7.51 11.33
CA LEU A 73 14.84 7.29 12.24
C LEU A 73 15.63 8.59 12.41
N ALA A 74 15.82 9.02 13.65
CA ALA A 74 16.84 9.97 14.03
C ALA A 74 17.79 9.29 15.02
N PHE A 75 19.10 9.40 14.82
CA PHE A 75 20.08 8.76 15.69
C PHE A 75 21.38 9.55 15.69
N ALA A 76 21.85 9.94 16.87
CA ALA A 76 23.07 10.70 17.04
C ALA A 76 23.93 10.07 18.14
N GLY A 77 25.25 10.17 17.98
CA GLY A 77 26.16 9.54 18.90
C GLY A 77 27.61 9.56 18.47
N THR A 78 28.36 8.61 19.01
CA THR A 78 29.79 8.42 18.81
C THR A 78 30.07 7.03 18.28
N ALA A 79 31.09 6.90 17.46
CA ALA A 79 31.59 5.62 16.99
C ALA A 79 33.12 5.60 17.05
N THR A 80 33.69 4.46 17.39
CA THR A 80 35.13 4.20 17.27
C THR A 80 35.33 3.15 16.19
N ILE A 81 36.10 3.48 15.16
CA ILE A 81 36.36 2.58 14.03
C ILE A 81 37.84 2.22 14.02
N ASN A 82 38.13 0.92 14.06
CA ASN A 82 39.46 0.37 13.87
C ASN A 82 39.54 -0.24 12.47
N LEU A 83 40.29 0.39 11.55
CA LEU A 83 40.42 -0.09 10.18
C LEU A 83 41.39 -1.27 10.03
N ASP A 84 42.34 -1.42 10.97
CA ASP A 84 43.30 -2.52 10.97
C ASP A 84 42.61 -3.82 11.43
N GLU A 85 41.83 -3.73 12.50
CA GLU A 85 41.01 -4.85 13.00
C GLU A 85 39.70 -5.02 12.25
N GLN A 86 39.31 -4.06 11.40
CA GLN A 86 38.03 -4.08 10.67
C GLN A 86 36.83 -4.19 11.62
N ALA A 87 36.83 -3.35 12.67
CA ALA A 87 35.81 -3.33 13.69
C ALA A 87 35.28 -1.90 13.92
N ALA A 88 34.03 -1.80 14.35
CA ALA A 88 33.41 -0.56 14.78
C ALA A 88 32.57 -0.79 16.04
N ASN A 89 32.65 0.16 16.97
CA ASN A 89 31.72 0.27 18.10
C ASN A 89 30.93 1.57 17.95
N VAL A 90 29.62 1.49 18.15
CA VAL A 90 28.71 2.63 18.00
C VAL A 90 27.87 2.79 19.26
N GLU A 91 27.87 3.99 19.82
CA GLU A 91 27.02 4.39 20.94
C GLU A 91 26.19 5.59 20.52
N GLY A 92 24.93 5.65 20.96
CA GLY A 92 24.08 6.76 20.58
C GLY A 92 22.67 6.66 21.11
N ARG A 93 21.89 7.68 20.74
CA ARG A 93 20.50 7.84 21.11
C ARG A 93 19.73 8.59 20.03
N GLY A 94 18.42 8.42 20.02
CA GLY A 94 17.55 9.12 19.10
C GLY A 94 16.13 8.59 19.16
N THR A 95 15.46 8.54 18.02
CA THR A 95 14.08 8.09 17.90
C THR A 95 13.88 7.17 16.69
N LEU A 96 13.05 6.14 16.84
CA LEU A 96 12.57 5.27 15.77
C LEU A 96 11.04 5.30 15.80
N ALA A 97 10.41 5.81 14.73
CA ALA A 97 8.96 6.04 14.67
C ALA A 97 8.42 6.68 15.97
N ASP A 98 9.01 7.81 16.35
CA ASP A 98 8.70 8.62 17.54
C ASP A 98 8.98 7.95 18.91
N SER A 99 9.38 6.68 18.92
CA SER A 99 9.79 6.00 20.14
C SER A 99 11.27 6.27 20.43
N PRO A 100 11.65 6.65 21.67
CA PRO A 100 13.04 6.90 22.01
C PRO A 100 13.84 5.60 21.91
N ILE A 101 15.04 5.69 21.33
CA ILE A 101 15.99 4.58 21.24
C ILE A 101 17.35 5.01 21.79
N TYR A 102 18.04 4.13 22.50
CA TYR A 102 19.41 4.39 22.94
C TYR A 102 20.20 3.10 23.15
N THR A 103 21.51 3.16 22.93
CA THR A 103 22.42 2.03 23.17
C THR A 103 22.60 1.80 24.66
N ARG A 104 22.31 0.59 25.13
CA ARG A 104 22.60 0.16 26.52
C ARG A 104 24.02 -0.39 26.67
N ALA A 105 24.55 -0.93 25.57
CA ALA A 105 25.94 -1.26 25.38
C ALA A 105 26.35 -0.83 23.96
N PRO A 106 27.65 -0.62 23.70
CA PRO A 106 28.12 -0.27 22.36
C PRO A 106 27.67 -1.32 21.35
N ILE A 107 27.06 -0.89 20.25
CA ILE A 107 26.78 -1.75 19.10
C ILE A 107 28.12 -2.08 18.48
N SER A 108 28.53 -3.35 18.55
CA SER A 108 29.79 -3.80 17.96
C SER A 108 29.54 -4.47 16.62
N VAL A 109 30.39 -4.17 15.65
CA VAL A 109 30.43 -4.83 14.34
C VAL A 109 31.88 -5.13 14.01
N ASP A 110 32.19 -6.39 13.75
CA ASP A 110 33.49 -6.88 13.27
C ASP A 110 33.27 -7.52 11.91
N TRP A 111 34.07 -7.15 10.90
CA TRP A 111 34.01 -7.73 9.56
C TRP A 111 35.35 -8.30 9.11
N SER A 112 36.17 -8.73 10.07
CA SER A 112 37.52 -9.22 9.85
C SER A 112 37.55 -10.65 9.27
N ALA A 113 38.62 -10.98 8.53
CA ALA A 113 38.95 -12.35 8.10
C ALA A 113 37.80 -13.14 7.41
N GLY A 114 36.90 -12.45 6.69
CA GLY A 114 35.77 -13.05 5.98
C GLY A 114 34.65 -13.56 6.90
N ARG A 115 34.63 -13.09 8.15
CA ARG A 115 33.52 -13.24 9.11
C ARG A 115 32.92 -11.86 9.33
N THR A 116 31.60 -11.80 9.48
CA THR A 116 30.89 -10.61 9.96
C THR A 116 30.21 -10.97 11.27
N GLN A 117 30.61 -10.35 12.37
CA GLN A 117 29.97 -10.47 13.67
C GLN A 117 29.35 -9.13 14.05
N ALA A 118 28.12 -9.13 14.54
CA ALA A 118 27.47 -7.94 15.06
C ALA A 118 26.75 -8.24 16.37
N SER A 119 26.79 -7.30 17.30
CA SER A 119 25.99 -7.35 18.53
C SER A 119 25.28 -6.03 18.76
N VAL A 120 24.02 -6.12 19.17
CA VAL A 120 23.13 -4.98 19.39
C VAL A 120 22.51 -5.15 20.76
N ASN A 121 22.56 -4.11 21.60
CA ASN A 121 21.82 -4.03 22.85
C ASN A 121 21.28 -2.61 23.00
N VAL A 122 20.03 -2.43 22.58
CA VAL A 122 19.39 -1.12 22.41
C VAL A 122 18.10 -1.11 23.20
N ALA A 123 17.91 -0.08 24.01
CA ALA A 123 16.61 0.22 24.59
C ALA A 123 15.71 0.84 23.52
N VAL A 124 14.45 0.39 23.48
CA VAL A 124 13.42 0.89 22.57
C VAL A 124 12.21 1.24 23.43
N GLY A 125 11.92 2.53 23.56
CA GLY A 125 11.02 3.00 24.60
C GLY A 125 11.57 2.65 25.98
N ASP A 126 10.76 1.92 26.71
CA ASP A 126 10.99 1.33 28.02
C ASP A 126 11.39 -0.15 27.97
N GLY A 127 11.34 -0.77 26.79
CA GLY A 127 11.82 -2.15 26.58
C GLY A 127 13.23 -2.23 26.02
N VAL A 128 13.65 -3.46 25.73
CA VAL A 128 15.02 -3.78 25.31
C VAL A 128 15.00 -4.73 24.12
N VAL A 129 15.86 -4.45 23.14
CA VAL A 129 16.16 -5.36 22.03
C VAL A 129 17.64 -5.72 22.07
N GLN A 130 17.90 -7.02 22.17
CA GLN A 130 19.22 -7.62 22.12
C GLN A 130 19.30 -8.49 20.87
N ALA A 131 20.37 -8.37 20.08
CA ALA A 131 20.56 -9.23 18.92
C ALA A 131 22.05 -9.54 18.73
N GLN A 132 22.33 -10.75 18.27
CA GLN A 132 23.65 -11.19 17.88
C GLN A 132 23.58 -11.80 16.50
N TRP A 133 24.61 -11.57 15.70
CA TRP A 133 24.74 -12.07 14.35
C TRP A 133 26.18 -12.49 14.11
N GLU A 134 26.40 -13.66 13.54
CA GLU A 134 27.68 -14.11 13.03
C GLU A 134 27.46 -14.76 11.67
N GLU A 135 28.18 -14.29 10.66
CA GLU A 135 28.13 -14.78 9.30
C GLU A 135 29.54 -15.10 8.82
N ARG A 136 29.72 -16.27 8.21
CA ARG A 136 31.00 -16.69 7.60
C ARG A 136 30.73 -17.47 6.33
N GLY A 137 30.86 -16.79 5.18
CA GLY A 137 30.60 -17.40 3.88
C GLY A 137 29.12 -17.79 3.70
N ARG A 138 28.81 -19.08 3.80
CA ARG A 138 27.42 -19.60 3.76
C ARG A 138 26.91 -20.04 5.13
N ALA A 139 27.77 -20.02 6.15
CA ALA A 139 27.38 -20.29 7.51
C ALA A 139 26.89 -19.00 8.17
N LEU A 140 25.84 -19.12 8.96
CA LEU A 140 25.16 -18.02 9.62
C LEU A 140 24.66 -18.51 10.98
N THR A 141 24.78 -17.69 12.01
CA THR A 141 24.03 -17.82 13.26
C THR A 141 23.55 -16.43 13.68
N GLY A 142 22.28 -16.34 14.06
CA GLY A 142 21.67 -15.12 14.56
C GLY A 142 20.73 -15.43 15.72
N SER A 143 20.72 -14.56 16.71
CA SER A 143 19.75 -14.61 17.79
C SER A 143 19.21 -13.21 18.08
N ALA A 144 17.95 -13.13 18.48
CA ALA A 144 17.36 -11.89 18.96
C ALA A 144 16.50 -12.19 20.20
N GLN A 145 16.57 -11.30 21.18
CA GLN A 145 15.71 -11.28 22.35
C GLN A 145 15.09 -9.89 22.45
N ILE A 146 13.79 -9.86 22.68
CA ILE A 146 13.01 -8.66 22.89
C ILE A 146 12.38 -8.82 24.27
N ASP A 147 12.63 -7.86 25.15
CA ASP A 147 12.11 -7.82 26.50
C ASP A 147 11.22 -6.57 26.64
N ASP A 148 9.92 -6.78 26.80
CA ASP A 148 8.89 -5.79 27.09
C ASP A 148 8.98 -4.52 26.21
N ALA A 149 9.13 -4.67 24.89
CA ALA A 149 9.31 -3.53 23.98
C ALA A 149 7.97 -3.05 23.40
N PRO A 150 7.80 -1.73 23.15
CA PRO A 150 6.65 -1.25 22.41
C PRO A 150 6.64 -1.77 20.97
N ILE A 151 5.51 -2.29 20.50
CA ILE A 151 5.36 -2.83 19.13
C ILE A 151 5.49 -1.71 18.07
N ALA A 152 5.04 -0.50 18.39
CA ALA A 152 4.94 0.63 17.47
C ALA A 152 6.18 0.88 16.58
N PRO A 153 7.41 1.02 17.14
CA PRO A 153 8.61 1.23 16.34
C PRO A 153 8.94 0.06 15.42
N LEU A 154 8.67 -1.18 15.84
CA LEU A 154 8.93 -2.38 15.04
C LEU A 154 7.90 -2.52 13.90
N ALA A 155 6.62 -2.29 14.19
CA ALA A 155 5.55 -2.27 13.19
C ALA A 155 5.81 -1.22 12.11
N ALA A 156 6.27 -0.02 12.50
CA ALA A 156 6.57 1.07 11.57
C ALA A 156 7.65 0.71 10.55
N ILE A 157 8.63 -0.17 10.88
CA ILE A 157 9.66 -0.63 9.93
C ILE A 157 9.00 -1.32 8.73
N PHE A 158 7.89 -2.03 8.96
CA PHE A 158 7.13 -2.72 7.93
C PHE A 158 6.02 -1.87 7.30
N GLY A 159 5.91 -0.60 7.67
CA GLY A 159 4.87 0.31 7.19
C GLY A 159 3.53 0.13 7.92
N GLU A 160 3.54 -0.58 9.04
CA GLU A 160 2.36 -0.84 9.84
C GLU A 160 2.22 0.16 10.99
N ARG A 161 0.98 0.30 11.47
CA ARG A 161 0.69 0.98 12.73
C ARG A 161 0.16 -0.04 13.72
N ALA A 162 0.89 -0.23 14.79
CA ALA A 162 0.45 -1.05 15.90
C ALA A 162 0.84 -0.44 17.23
N THR A 163 0.08 -0.75 18.27
CA THR A 163 0.40 -0.46 19.68
C THR A 163 0.37 -1.75 20.48
N GLY A 164 0.84 -1.72 21.72
CA GLY A 164 0.99 -2.89 22.59
C GLY A 164 2.46 -3.19 22.90
N ARG A 165 2.70 -4.33 23.53
CA ARG A 165 4.01 -4.81 23.98
C ARG A 165 4.39 -6.09 23.26
N ILE A 166 5.68 -6.31 23.09
CA ILE A 166 6.23 -7.53 22.52
C ILE A 166 7.37 -8.05 23.39
N ASP A 167 7.30 -9.34 23.67
CA ASP A 167 8.39 -10.13 24.22
C ASP A 167 8.68 -11.26 23.24
N GLY A 168 9.94 -11.67 23.15
CA GLY A 168 10.22 -12.83 22.33
C GLY A 168 11.67 -13.20 22.20
N ARG A 169 11.88 -14.42 21.74
CA ARG A 169 13.18 -14.99 21.41
C ARG A 169 13.11 -15.57 20.01
N LEU A 170 14.17 -15.31 19.24
CA LEU A 170 14.35 -15.82 17.89
C LEU A 170 15.75 -16.37 17.77
N SER A 171 15.89 -17.56 17.21
CA SER A 171 17.15 -18.15 16.81
C SER A 171 17.10 -18.48 15.31
N LEU A 172 18.22 -18.26 14.61
CA LEU A 172 18.37 -18.58 13.20
C LEU A 172 19.78 -19.08 12.94
N ALA A 173 19.90 -20.13 12.16
CA ALA A 173 21.17 -20.71 11.78
C ALA A 173 21.15 -21.20 10.34
N SER A 174 22.33 -21.24 9.71
CA SER A 174 22.58 -21.91 8.46
C SER A 174 23.99 -22.51 8.47
N ASN A 175 24.12 -23.70 7.92
CA ASN A 175 25.41 -24.35 7.65
C ASN A 175 25.62 -24.57 6.14
N GLY A 176 24.91 -23.82 5.29
CA GLY A 176 24.91 -23.96 3.84
C GLY A 176 23.80 -24.86 3.27
N GLY A 177 23.10 -25.65 4.10
CA GLY A 177 21.99 -26.52 3.71
C GLY A 177 20.60 -25.86 3.70
N GLY A 178 20.50 -24.58 4.07
CA GLY A 178 19.24 -23.84 4.26
C GLY A 178 19.20 -23.15 5.62
N LEU A 179 18.08 -22.52 5.96
CA LEU A 179 17.86 -21.89 7.26
C LEU A 179 17.17 -22.87 8.22
N SER A 180 17.59 -22.86 9.48
CA SER A 180 16.93 -23.55 10.59
C SER A 180 16.86 -22.62 11.79
N GLY A 181 15.87 -22.77 12.66
CA GLY A 181 15.73 -21.89 13.82
C GLY A 181 14.41 -22.09 14.55
N ASP A 182 14.22 -21.30 15.58
CA ASP A 182 13.02 -21.29 16.41
C ASP A 182 12.62 -19.86 16.77
N ALA A 183 11.34 -19.65 17.03
CA ALA A 183 10.79 -18.38 17.47
C ALA A 183 9.73 -18.63 18.54
N ASP A 184 9.76 -17.83 19.59
CA ASP A 184 8.74 -17.75 20.63
C ASP A 184 8.48 -16.27 20.89
N VAL A 185 7.30 -15.80 20.53
CA VAL A 185 6.95 -14.37 20.56
C VAL A 185 5.58 -14.20 21.20
N THR A 186 5.49 -13.34 22.21
CA THR A 186 4.23 -12.89 22.78
C THR A 186 3.99 -11.43 22.42
N LEU A 187 2.73 -11.12 22.14
CA LEU A 187 2.24 -9.77 21.88
C LEU A 187 1.14 -9.52 22.89
N ASP A 188 1.30 -8.48 23.71
CA ASP A 188 0.34 -8.14 24.76
C ASP A 188 -0.30 -6.79 24.47
N ASP A 189 -1.61 -6.69 24.71
CA ASP A 189 -2.43 -5.51 24.47
C ASP A 189 -2.29 -4.97 23.03
N ALA A 190 -2.09 -5.87 22.05
CA ALA A 190 -1.75 -5.49 20.69
C ALA A 190 -2.97 -4.92 19.96
N ARG A 191 -2.76 -3.79 19.26
CA ARG A 191 -3.78 -3.19 18.39
C ARG A 191 -3.18 -2.90 17.03
N VAL A 192 -3.63 -3.62 16.01
CA VAL A 192 -3.13 -3.50 14.64
C VAL A 192 -4.11 -2.62 13.89
N SER A 193 -3.76 -1.34 13.69
CA SER A 193 -4.66 -0.22 13.35
C SER A 193 -5.27 0.48 14.56
N GLY A 194 -5.02 1.79 14.70
CA GLY A 194 -5.51 2.63 15.80
C GLY A 194 -7.03 2.84 15.86
N ARG A 195 -7.81 2.02 15.14
CA ARG A 195 -9.29 2.00 15.17
C ARG A 195 -9.85 0.76 15.87
N GLN A 196 -8.98 -0.19 16.24
CA GLN A 196 -9.38 -1.38 16.98
C GLN A 196 -9.79 -0.97 18.40
N ARG A 197 -11.00 -1.33 18.83
CA ARG A 197 -11.48 -1.07 20.20
C ARG A 197 -10.82 -2.02 21.19
N ASN A 198 -10.85 -3.29 20.84
CA ASN A 198 -10.42 -4.43 21.65
C ASN A 198 -8.93 -4.68 21.42
N SER A 199 -8.17 -5.01 22.45
CA SER A 199 -6.80 -5.49 22.26
C SER A 199 -6.75 -6.97 21.92
N LEU A 200 -5.63 -7.39 21.34
CA LEU A 200 -5.35 -8.78 21.02
C LEU A 200 -4.05 -9.18 21.69
N ASP A 201 -4.13 -10.20 22.53
CA ASP A 201 -2.97 -10.91 23.06
C ASP A 201 -2.69 -12.08 22.13
N MET A 202 -1.43 -12.30 21.76
CA MET A 202 -1.02 -13.40 20.87
C MET A 202 0.22 -14.10 21.38
N HIS A 203 0.25 -15.42 21.29
CA HIS A 203 1.44 -16.24 21.48
C HIS A 203 1.76 -16.99 20.21
N ILE A 204 2.97 -16.79 19.67
CA ILE A 204 3.42 -17.33 18.39
C ILE A 204 4.66 -18.18 18.66
N VAL A 205 4.55 -19.49 18.40
CA VAL A 205 5.67 -20.43 18.46
C VAL A 205 5.95 -20.96 17.06
N GLY A 206 7.20 -20.88 16.61
CA GLY A 206 7.61 -21.29 15.28
C GLY A 206 8.88 -22.16 15.31
N ASN A 207 8.91 -23.20 14.49
CA ASN A 207 10.12 -24.01 14.26
C ASN A 207 10.39 -24.08 12.77
N LEU A 208 11.60 -23.66 12.39
CA LEU A 208 12.07 -23.64 11.01
C LEU A 208 13.13 -24.73 10.81
N SER A 209 12.93 -25.51 9.78
CA SER A 209 13.94 -26.37 9.15
C SER A 209 14.19 -25.89 7.72
N PRO A 210 15.24 -26.38 7.05
CA PRO A 210 15.53 -25.97 5.68
C PRO A 210 14.37 -26.13 4.69
N THR A 211 13.44 -27.05 4.99
CA THR A 211 12.36 -27.45 4.08
C THR A 211 10.95 -27.35 4.66
N ARG A 212 10.79 -27.11 5.97
CA ARG A 212 9.50 -27.02 6.66
C ARG A 212 9.50 -25.94 7.73
N LEU A 213 8.37 -25.24 7.87
CA LEU A 213 8.07 -24.30 8.92
C LEU A 213 6.80 -24.78 9.63
N THR A 214 6.92 -25.14 10.90
CA THR A 214 5.75 -25.40 11.75
C THR A 214 5.50 -24.19 12.62
N SER A 215 4.24 -23.76 12.75
CA SER A 215 3.87 -22.62 13.59
C SER A 215 2.58 -22.88 14.35
N THR A 216 2.55 -22.49 15.61
CA THR A 216 1.35 -22.42 16.44
C THR A 216 1.11 -20.96 16.82
N VAL A 217 -0.12 -20.50 16.67
CA VAL A 217 -0.55 -19.16 17.04
C VAL A 217 -1.81 -19.28 17.88
N ASP A 218 -1.71 -18.83 19.12
CA ASP A 218 -2.85 -18.66 20.02
C ASP A 218 -3.14 -17.16 20.13
N ALA A 219 -4.40 -16.78 20.07
CA ALA A 219 -4.80 -15.39 20.19
C ALA A 219 -6.05 -15.23 21.03
N THR A 220 -6.06 -14.23 21.91
CA THR A 220 -7.21 -13.89 22.76
C THR A 220 -7.46 -12.39 22.75
N SER A 221 -8.70 -11.95 22.89
CA SER A 221 -9.02 -10.53 23.07
C SER A 221 -9.73 -10.25 24.39
N ASP A 222 -9.63 -9.01 24.86
CA ASP A 222 -10.42 -8.47 25.97
C ASP A 222 -11.94 -8.53 25.70
N GLY A 223 -12.34 -8.53 24.43
CA GLY A 223 -13.71 -8.76 23.96
C GLY A 223 -14.16 -10.24 23.97
N GLY A 224 -13.32 -11.18 24.39
CA GLY A 224 -13.66 -12.60 24.50
C GLY A 224 -13.41 -13.43 23.23
N LEU A 225 -12.62 -12.93 22.28
CA LEU A 225 -12.14 -13.75 21.16
C LEU A 225 -11.17 -14.81 21.68
N VAL A 226 -11.29 -16.03 21.17
CA VAL A 226 -10.29 -17.09 21.27
C VAL A 226 -10.05 -17.63 19.86
N ALA A 227 -8.81 -17.63 19.42
CA ALA A 227 -8.41 -18.20 18.14
C ALA A 227 -7.17 -19.06 18.30
N HIS A 228 -7.13 -20.16 17.57
CA HIS A 228 -6.00 -21.08 17.50
C HIS A 228 -5.71 -21.37 16.04
N PHE A 229 -4.42 -21.39 15.69
CA PHE A 229 -3.95 -21.70 14.35
C PHE A 229 -2.67 -22.52 14.45
N GLU A 230 -2.66 -23.69 13.82
CA GLU A 230 -1.47 -24.53 13.66
C GLU A 230 -1.22 -24.73 12.17
N ALA A 231 0.04 -24.62 11.74
CA ALA A 231 0.41 -24.87 10.36
C ALA A 231 1.72 -25.65 10.24
N ASP A 232 1.75 -26.61 9.32
CA ASP A 232 2.93 -27.22 8.74
C ASP A 232 3.05 -26.78 7.28
N ALA A 233 3.96 -25.83 7.05
CA ALA A 233 4.19 -25.22 5.76
C ALA A 233 5.49 -25.74 5.12
N PRO A 234 5.46 -26.28 3.89
CA PRO A 234 6.68 -26.58 3.17
C PRO A 234 7.31 -25.27 2.70
N VAL A 235 8.57 -25.07 3.04
CA VAL A 235 9.31 -23.85 2.71
C VAL A 235 10.58 -24.16 1.93
N GLU A 236 11.03 -23.19 1.14
CA GLU A 236 12.36 -23.10 0.57
C GLU A 236 13.09 -21.96 1.27
N THR A 237 14.27 -22.27 1.80
CA THR A 237 15.08 -21.33 2.57
C THR A 237 16.41 -21.02 1.89
N SER A 238 16.89 -19.80 2.04
CA SER A 238 18.21 -19.35 1.56
C SER A 238 18.82 -18.44 2.62
N ALA A 239 20.13 -18.56 2.85
CA ALA A 239 20.88 -17.69 3.75
C ALA A 239 21.54 -16.49 3.05
N ALA A 240 21.64 -16.50 1.71
CA ALA A 240 22.31 -15.44 0.94
C ALA A 240 21.56 -15.14 -0.38
N PRO A 241 20.58 -14.22 -0.40
CA PRO A 241 20.06 -13.46 0.75
C PRO A 241 19.20 -14.35 1.67
N VAL A 242 19.02 -13.92 2.92
CA VAL A 242 18.07 -14.51 3.86
C VAL A 242 16.68 -14.46 3.23
N ARG A 243 16.09 -15.64 3.04
CA ARG A 243 14.77 -15.80 2.45
C ARG A 243 14.12 -17.06 2.97
N ILE A 244 12.85 -16.94 3.34
CA ILE A 244 11.94 -18.05 3.64
C ILE A 244 10.72 -17.84 2.73
N ALA A 245 10.39 -18.84 1.91
CA ALA A 245 9.25 -18.77 1.02
C ALA A 245 8.53 -20.11 0.96
N LEU A 246 7.22 -20.11 0.73
CA LEU A 246 6.47 -21.34 0.49
C LEU A 246 7.03 -22.09 -0.73
N ALA A 247 7.29 -23.38 -0.56
CA ALA A 247 7.78 -24.25 -1.61
C ALA A 247 6.65 -24.53 -2.59
N ARG A 248 6.83 -24.14 -3.86
CA ARG A 248 5.72 -24.08 -4.82
C ARG A 248 5.14 -25.47 -5.15
N GLU A 249 5.99 -26.48 -5.15
CA GLU A 249 5.64 -27.83 -5.60
C GLU A 249 5.18 -28.74 -4.46
N ARG A 250 5.17 -28.24 -3.22
CA ARG A 250 4.83 -29.03 -2.03
C ARG A 250 3.57 -28.47 -1.37
N ARG A 251 2.84 -29.36 -0.70
CA ARG A 251 1.62 -29.03 0.03
C ARG A 251 1.90 -28.97 1.52
N GLY A 252 1.31 -27.98 2.18
CA GLY A 252 1.26 -27.84 3.63
C GLY A 252 -0.16 -28.08 4.13
N ARG A 253 -0.28 -28.15 5.45
CA ARG A 253 -1.56 -28.27 6.15
C ARG A 253 -1.63 -27.23 7.25
N ALA A 254 -2.80 -26.65 7.46
CA ALA A 254 -3.09 -25.83 8.61
C ALA A 254 -4.43 -26.24 9.22
N THR A 255 -4.51 -26.20 10.54
CA THR A 255 -5.75 -26.31 11.31
C THR A 255 -6.00 -24.98 11.99
N TRP A 256 -7.27 -24.59 12.07
CA TRP A 256 -7.64 -23.33 12.68
C TRP A 256 -9.00 -23.45 13.37
N SER A 257 -9.16 -22.67 14.43
CA SER A 257 -10.44 -22.47 15.12
C SER A 257 -10.52 -21.04 15.60
N VAL A 258 -11.70 -20.47 15.59
CA VAL A 258 -11.97 -19.11 16.05
C VAL A 258 -13.36 -19.04 16.66
N HIS A 259 -13.46 -18.36 17.79
CA HIS A 259 -14.71 -18.10 18.48
C HIS A 259 -14.67 -16.72 19.13
N GLY A 260 -15.73 -15.92 18.99
CA GLY A 260 -15.89 -14.62 19.66
C GLY A 260 -16.12 -13.46 18.69
N PRO A 261 -15.84 -12.19 19.06
CA PRO A 261 -16.19 -11.04 18.22
C PRO A 261 -15.28 -10.89 16.99
N ALA A 262 -15.88 -10.75 15.80
CA ALA A 262 -15.18 -10.65 14.51
C ALA A 262 -14.26 -9.42 14.40
N GLU A 263 -14.56 -8.34 15.11
CA GLU A 263 -13.87 -7.05 15.04
C GLU A 263 -12.38 -7.12 15.40
N ALA A 264 -12.02 -8.04 16.29
CA ALA A 264 -10.63 -8.23 16.73
C ALA A 264 -9.75 -8.79 15.59
N LEU A 265 -10.27 -9.70 14.77
CA LEU A 265 -9.55 -10.25 13.62
C LEU A 265 -9.70 -9.39 12.35
N TRP A 266 -10.84 -8.74 12.17
CA TRP A 266 -11.07 -7.89 10.99
C TRP A 266 -10.08 -6.73 10.91
N ALA A 267 -9.70 -6.16 12.05
CA ALA A 267 -8.66 -5.12 12.13
C ALA A 267 -7.30 -5.62 11.61
N ALA A 268 -6.94 -6.88 11.90
CA ALA A 268 -5.70 -7.49 11.44
C ALA A 268 -5.69 -7.78 9.92
N ALA A 269 -6.86 -7.89 9.28
CA ALA A 269 -6.99 -8.14 7.83
C ALA A 269 -6.64 -6.93 6.94
N ARG A 270 -6.31 -5.77 7.52
CA ARG A 270 -5.83 -4.55 6.82
C ARG A 270 -6.80 -3.99 5.78
N LEU A 271 -8.08 -3.97 6.12
CA LEU A 271 -9.10 -3.27 5.33
C LEU A 271 -9.46 -1.95 6.05
N PRO A 272 -8.63 -0.89 5.96
CA PRO A 272 -8.68 0.27 6.87
C PRO A 272 -9.99 1.08 6.82
N ASP A 273 -10.69 1.00 5.68
CA ASP A 273 -11.95 1.70 5.46
C ASP A 273 -13.17 0.80 5.70
N GLN A 274 -12.96 -0.47 6.09
CA GLN A 274 -14.03 -1.42 6.35
C GLN A 274 -13.99 -1.90 7.81
N SER A 275 -15.15 -2.09 8.41
CA SER A 275 -15.28 -2.75 9.71
C SER A 275 -16.31 -3.87 9.63
N LEU A 276 -16.04 -4.96 10.35
CA LEU A 276 -16.94 -6.07 10.54
C LEU A 276 -17.01 -6.37 12.04
N GLU A 277 -18.22 -6.35 12.57
CA GLU A 277 -18.58 -6.70 13.94
C GLU A 277 -19.56 -7.88 13.88
N GLY A 278 -19.72 -8.62 14.98
CA GLY A 278 -20.61 -9.79 15.06
C GLY A 278 -19.97 -10.98 15.77
N ALA A 279 -20.78 -11.97 16.13
CA ALA A 279 -20.29 -13.22 16.71
C ALA A 279 -19.74 -14.11 15.59
N LEU A 280 -18.43 -14.31 15.59
CA LEU A 280 -17.69 -15.17 14.68
C LEU A 280 -17.46 -16.53 15.33
N ASP A 281 -17.78 -17.58 14.61
CA ASP A 281 -17.47 -18.96 14.97
C ASP A 281 -16.93 -19.69 13.73
N GLY A 282 -15.96 -20.55 13.89
CA GLY A 282 -15.50 -21.36 12.79
C GLY A 282 -14.32 -22.23 13.13
N GLU A 283 -14.18 -23.30 12.38
CA GLU A 283 -13.08 -24.23 12.48
C GLU A 283 -12.86 -24.93 11.16
N GLY A 284 -11.64 -25.39 10.94
CA GLY A 284 -11.35 -26.19 9.76
C GLY A 284 -9.91 -26.63 9.63
N THR A 285 -9.70 -27.45 8.62
CA THR A 285 -8.39 -27.85 8.13
C THR A 285 -8.24 -27.37 6.69
N ILE A 286 -7.10 -26.80 6.38
CA ILE A 286 -6.75 -26.30 5.06
C ILE A 286 -5.47 -27.00 4.60
N GLU A 287 -5.49 -27.56 3.40
CA GLU A 287 -4.31 -27.95 2.66
C GLU A 287 -3.98 -26.87 1.63
N PHE A 288 -2.75 -26.37 1.65
CA PHE A 288 -2.31 -25.25 0.82
C PHE A 288 -1.02 -25.57 0.05
N GLY A 289 -0.83 -24.94 -1.11
CA GLY A 289 0.37 -25.05 -1.97
C GLY A 289 0.34 -24.02 -3.09
N ALA A 290 1.33 -23.96 -3.98
CA ALA A 290 1.26 -22.97 -5.07
C ALA A 290 0.11 -23.27 -6.03
N GLY A 291 -0.93 -22.44 -5.96
CA GLY A 291 -2.12 -22.58 -6.79
C GLY A 291 -3.03 -23.74 -6.38
N TYR A 292 -2.92 -24.21 -5.13
CA TYR A 292 -3.77 -25.23 -4.54
C TYR A 292 -4.24 -24.76 -3.17
N LEU A 293 -5.55 -24.78 -2.95
CA LEU A 293 -6.20 -24.55 -1.67
C LEU A 293 -7.41 -25.48 -1.61
N SER A 294 -7.37 -26.46 -0.71
CA SER A 294 -8.51 -27.33 -0.42
C SER A 294 -8.62 -27.47 1.08
N GLY A 295 -9.75 -27.94 1.59
CA GLY A 295 -9.86 -28.20 3.01
C GLY A 295 -11.25 -28.68 3.35
N ASP A 296 -11.48 -28.81 4.64
CA ASP A 296 -12.78 -29.08 5.22
C ASP A 296 -12.92 -28.14 6.41
N GLY A 297 -13.98 -27.33 6.43
CA GLY A 297 -14.19 -26.37 7.49
C GLY A 297 -15.41 -25.51 7.27
N HIS A 298 -15.75 -24.70 8.26
CA HIS A 298 -16.84 -23.75 8.17
C HIS A 298 -16.52 -22.49 8.95
N MET A 299 -17.15 -21.40 8.56
CA MET A 299 -17.10 -20.10 9.22
C MET A 299 -18.49 -19.50 9.22
N GLU A 300 -18.92 -19.02 10.37
CA GLU A 300 -20.21 -18.41 10.59
C GLU A 300 -20.05 -17.07 11.29
N ILE A 301 -20.84 -16.09 10.85
CA ILE A 301 -21.00 -14.81 11.51
C ILE A 301 -22.49 -14.59 11.72
N VAL A 302 -22.87 -14.29 12.96
CA VAL A 302 -24.26 -14.02 13.37
C VAL A 302 -24.34 -12.63 13.99
N ASP A 303 -25.49 -11.98 13.80
CA ASP A 303 -25.77 -10.63 14.32
C ASP A 303 -24.68 -9.61 13.91
N GLY A 304 -24.17 -9.78 12.70
CA GLY A 304 -23.05 -9.01 12.21
C GLY A 304 -23.43 -7.60 11.76
N ARG A 305 -22.44 -6.70 11.82
CA ARG A 305 -22.53 -5.35 11.25
C ARG A 305 -21.30 -5.11 10.38
N PHE A 306 -21.54 -4.78 9.12
CA PHE A 306 -20.47 -4.40 8.19
C PHE A 306 -20.63 -2.93 7.80
N GLU A 307 -19.51 -2.20 7.76
CA GLU A 307 -19.50 -0.81 7.32
C GLU A 307 -18.31 -0.57 6.40
N ASP A 308 -18.57 0.01 5.22
CA ASP A 308 -17.54 0.51 4.31
C ASP A 308 -17.60 2.04 4.26
N LYS A 309 -16.58 2.69 4.79
CA LYS A 309 -16.50 4.15 4.91
C LYS A 309 -16.34 4.85 3.56
N LEU A 310 -15.78 4.16 2.56
CA LEU A 310 -15.55 4.77 1.25
C LEU A 310 -16.87 4.92 0.47
N THR A 311 -17.75 3.93 0.58
CA THR A 311 -19.07 3.94 -0.08
C THR A 311 -20.19 4.44 0.83
N GLY A 312 -19.95 4.44 2.14
CA GLY A 312 -20.95 4.69 3.19
C GLY A 312 -21.93 3.53 3.38
N VAL A 313 -21.74 2.41 2.67
CA VAL A 313 -22.62 1.24 2.79
C VAL A 313 -22.48 0.67 4.19
N THR A 314 -23.63 0.47 4.83
CA THR A 314 -23.75 -0.18 6.13
C THR A 314 -24.71 -1.35 5.99
N LEU A 315 -24.30 -2.50 6.52
CA LEU A 315 -25.08 -3.71 6.65
C LEU A 315 -25.29 -4.00 8.14
N VAL A 316 -26.50 -4.37 8.51
CA VAL A 316 -26.90 -4.80 9.86
C VAL A 316 -27.62 -6.13 9.77
N ASP A 317 -27.77 -6.83 10.89
CA ASP A 317 -28.39 -8.16 10.95
C ASP A 317 -27.73 -9.10 9.92
N LEU A 318 -26.39 -9.05 9.85
CA LEU A 318 -25.61 -9.84 8.91
C LEU A 318 -25.42 -11.25 9.48
N ASP A 319 -26.06 -12.21 8.81
CA ASP A 319 -25.86 -13.63 9.05
C ASP A 319 -25.20 -14.25 7.82
N ALA A 320 -24.03 -14.84 8.01
CA ALA A 320 -23.26 -15.46 6.93
C ALA A 320 -22.72 -16.80 7.39
N ARG A 321 -22.91 -17.85 6.57
CA ARG A 321 -22.27 -19.15 6.74
C ARG A 321 -21.54 -19.54 5.46
N VAL A 322 -20.27 -19.85 5.63
CA VAL A 322 -19.35 -20.23 4.57
C VAL A 322 -18.78 -21.59 4.91
N ALA A 323 -18.87 -22.53 3.97
CA ALA A 323 -18.23 -23.84 4.07
C ALA A 323 -17.01 -23.89 3.16
N LEU A 324 -15.95 -24.56 3.61
CA LEU A 324 -14.81 -24.95 2.81
C LEU A 324 -14.87 -26.47 2.63
N ASP A 325 -14.83 -26.92 1.39
CA ASP A 325 -14.70 -28.34 1.03
C ASP A 325 -13.55 -28.55 0.02
N GLN A 326 -13.39 -29.78 -0.47
CA GLN A 326 -12.36 -30.12 -1.46
C GLN A 326 -12.50 -29.38 -2.80
N ARG A 327 -13.70 -28.85 -3.13
CA ARG A 327 -13.97 -28.07 -4.35
C ARG A 327 -13.70 -26.58 -4.15
N GLY A 328 -13.65 -26.13 -2.89
CA GLY A 328 -13.26 -24.79 -2.48
C GLY A 328 -14.28 -24.19 -1.52
N VAL A 329 -14.47 -22.87 -1.62
CA VAL A 329 -15.30 -22.11 -0.67
C VAL A 329 -16.72 -21.98 -1.21
N THR A 330 -17.74 -22.31 -0.41
CA THR A 330 -19.16 -22.16 -0.75
C THR A 330 -19.85 -21.27 0.29
N ILE A 331 -20.58 -20.26 -0.17
CA ILE A 331 -21.47 -19.45 0.64
C ILE A 331 -22.80 -20.23 0.76
N GLU A 332 -23.04 -20.82 1.93
CA GLU A 332 -24.26 -21.58 2.20
C GLU A 332 -25.43 -20.65 2.53
N ASN A 333 -25.13 -19.60 3.30
CA ASN A 333 -26.07 -18.55 3.63
C ASN A 333 -25.34 -17.21 3.69
N PHE A 334 -25.95 -16.17 3.14
CA PHE A 334 -25.55 -14.80 3.38
C PHE A 334 -26.78 -13.93 3.31
N THR A 335 -27.13 -13.29 4.40
CA THR A 335 -28.25 -12.36 4.49
C THR A 335 -27.83 -11.15 5.30
N ALA A 336 -28.16 -9.96 4.81
CA ALA A 336 -27.95 -8.73 5.54
C ALA A 336 -29.05 -7.72 5.23
N SER A 337 -29.27 -6.78 6.15
CA SER A 337 -30.25 -5.70 6.03
C SER A 337 -29.55 -4.34 5.98
N GLY A 338 -30.21 -3.35 5.38
CA GLY A 338 -29.78 -1.96 5.50
C GLY A 338 -30.32 -1.31 6.78
N PRO A 339 -29.62 -0.35 7.41
CA PRO A 339 -30.13 0.37 8.60
C PRO A 339 -31.48 1.08 8.38
N ASN A 340 -31.81 1.37 7.11
CA ASN A 340 -33.04 2.03 6.70
C ASN A 340 -33.99 1.07 5.93
N GLY A 341 -33.83 -0.24 6.13
CA GLY A 341 -34.50 -1.28 5.36
C GLY A 341 -33.73 -1.69 4.09
N GLY A 342 -34.35 -2.59 3.33
CA GLY A 342 -33.71 -3.30 2.22
C GLY A 342 -33.02 -4.58 2.68
N ARG A 343 -32.77 -5.49 1.74
CA ARG A 343 -32.17 -6.81 1.98
C ARG A 343 -31.08 -7.06 0.94
N LEU A 344 -30.00 -7.70 1.37
CA LEU A 344 -28.99 -8.24 0.48
C LEU A 344 -28.77 -9.70 0.80
N THR A 345 -28.74 -10.52 -0.24
CA THR A 345 -28.41 -11.94 -0.12
C THR A 345 -27.30 -12.29 -1.08
N ALA A 346 -26.45 -13.24 -0.70
CA ALA A 346 -25.41 -13.74 -1.57
C ALA A 346 -25.36 -15.26 -1.53
N THR A 347 -25.13 -15.86 -2.70
CA THR A 347 -24.98 -17.31 -2.85
C THR A 347 -23.92 -17.63 -3.88
N GLY A 348 -23.39 -18.85 -3.83
CA GLY A 348 -22.39 -19.32 -4.79
C GLY A 348 -21.09 -19.69 -4.10
N GLY A 349 -20.02 -19.79 -4.89
CA GLY A 349 -18.74 -20.29 -4.41
C GLY A 349 -17.82 -20.77 -5.51
N SER A 350 -16.78 -21.50 -5.09
CA SER A 350 -15.85 -22.19 -5.96
C SER A 350 -16.55 -23.36 -6.67
N VAL A 351 -16.47 -23.35 -8.00
CA VAL A 351 -16.82 -24.50 -8.85
C VAL A 351 -15.61 -25.40 -9.03
N SER A 352 -14.40 -24.84 -8.98
CA SER A 352 -13.12 -25.55 -8.89
C SER A 352 -12.09 -24.73 -8.12
N ASP A 353 -10.91 -25.31 -7.90
CA ASP A 353 -9.72 -24.67 -7.32
C ASP A 353 -9.33 -23.30 -7.94
N ARG A 354 -9.76 -23.02 -9.18
CA ARG A 354 -9.43 -21.79 -9.93
C ARG A 354 -10.63 -21.05 -10.48
N ARG A 355 -11.85 -21.57 -10.30
CA ARG A 355 -13.05 -20.98 -10.91
C ARG A 355 -14.20 -20.96 -9.93
N GLY A 356 -15.02 -19.93 -10.02
CA GLY A 356 -16.25 -19.87 -9.26
C GLY A 356 -17.10 -18.67 -9.61
N SER A 357 -18.23 -18.58 -8.94
CA SER A 357 -19.21 -17.52 -9.13
C SER A 357 -19.93 -17.22 -7.83
N ILE A 358 -20.09 -15.93 -7.51
CA ILE A 358 -20.93 -15.43 -6.44
C ILE A 358 -22.02 -14.57 -7.07
N THR A 359 -23.27 -14.88 -6.78
CA THR A 359 -24.42 -14.05 -7.13
C THR A 359 -24.85 -13.27 -5.89
N VAL A 360 -25.05 -11.97 -6.06
CA VAL A 360 -25.49 -11.03 -5.03
C VAL A 360 -26.81 -10.44 -5.49
N ASP A 361 -27.85 -10.69 -4.71
CA ASP A 361 -29.17 -10.09 -4.88
C ASP A 361 -29.31 -8.92 -3.93
N VAL A 362 -29.65 -7.78 -4.50
CA VAL A 362 -29.86 -6.52 -3.78
C VAL A 362 -31.33 -6.17 -3.93
N ASP A 363 -32.05 -6.01 -2.83
CA ASP A 363 -33.45 -5.60 -2.81
C ASP A 363 -33.63 -4.35 -1.94
N ASN A 364 -34.15 -3.30 -2.56
CA ASN A 364 -34.38 -1.97 -1.99
C ASN A 364 -33.27 -1.47 -1.03
N MET A 365 -32.00 -1.70 -1.37
CA MET A 365 -30.87 -1.45 -0.48
C MET A 365 -30.20 -0.12 -0.80
N ARG A 366 -29.70 0.58 0.24
CA ARG A 366 -28.81 1.71 0.06
C ARG A 366 -27.40 1.26 -0.34
N VAL A 367 -27.11 1.35 -1.64
CA VAL A 367 -25.84 0.92 -2.25
C VAL A 367 -24.76 2.02 -2.29
N ALA A 368 -25.12 3.24 -1.91
CA ALA A 368 -24.20 4.34 -1.65
C ALA A 368 -24.83 5.28 -0.60
N ASP A 369 -24.08 5.64 0.43
CA ASP A 369 -24.51 6.61 1.45
C ASP A 369 -23.39 7.58 1.83
N ARG A 370 -23.10 8.50 0.91
CA ARG A 370 -22.10 9.55 1.10
C ARG A 370 -22.77 10.91 1.24
N PRO A 371 -22.08 11.90 1.84
CA PRO A 371 -22.58 13.29 1.89
C PRO A 371 -22.92 13.86 0.51
N ASP A 372 -22.14 13.50 -0.52
CA ASP A 372 -22.30 13.97 -1.90
C ASP A 372 -23.17 13.09 -2.79
N ALA A 373 -23.45 11.85 -2.39
CA ALA A 373 -24.25 10.93 -3.18
C ALA A 373 -24.91 9.85 -2.31
N ARG A 374 -26.23 9.73 -2.43
CA ARG A 374 -27.02 8.63 -1.86
C ARG A 374 -27.76 7.90 -2.96
N ALA A 375 -27.79 6.57 -2.92
CA ALA A 375 -28.51 5.76 -3.89
C ALA A 375 -29.12 4.51 -3.27
N VAL A 376 -30.39 4.27 -3.59
CA VAL A 376 -31.13 3.05 -3.27
C VAL A 376 -31.35 2.27 -4.56
N ALA A 377 -31.04 0.98 -4.55
CA ALA A 377 -31.09 0.15 -5.74
C ALA A 377 -31.59 -1.27 -5.47
N SER A 378 -32.01 -1.93 -6.55
CA SER A 378 -32.33 -3.35 -6.56
C SER A 378 -31.83 -4.02 -7.82
N GLY A 379 -31.41 -5.27 -7.72
CA GLY A 379 -30.92 -6.02 -8.87
C GLY A 379 -30.01 -7.16 -8.46
N GLU A 380 -29.60 -7.92 -9.46
CA GLU A 380 -28.74 -9.08 -9.31
C GLU A 380 -27.38 -8.78 -9.96
N LEU A 381 -26.31 -9.07 -9.23
CA LEU A 381 -24.93 -8.93 -9.67
C LEU A 381 -24.22 -10.28 -9.51
N THR A 382 -23.55 -10.74 -10.55
CA THR A 382 -22.76 -11.98 -10.55
C THR A 382 -21.28 -11.63 -10.70
N LEU A 383 -20.47 -12.00 -9.71
CA LEU A 383 -19.03 -11.99 -9.76
C LEU A 383 -18.52 -13.38 -10.16
N THR A 384 -17.86 -13.50 -11.30
CA THR A 384 -17.22 -14.74 -11.73
C THR A 384 -15.71 -14.58 -11.76
N TRP A 385 -14.96 -15.63 -11.44
CA TRP A 385 -13.50 -15.64 -11.52
C TRP A 385 -12.95 -16.87 -12.23
N GLU A 386 -11.81 -16.69 -12.88
CA GLU A 386 -11.01 -17.75 -13.50
C GLU A 386 -9.51 -17.45 -13.34
N GLY A 387 -8.82 -18.22 -12.50
CA GLY A 387 -7.43 -17.96 -12.14
C GLY A 387 -7.27 -16.60 -11.45
N LEU A 388 -6.62 -15.65 -12.13
CA LEU A 388 -6.39 -14.29 -11.62
C LEU A 388 -7.30 -13.24 -12.28
N THR A 389 -8.18 -13.64 -13.19
CA THR A 389 -9.14 -12.74 -13.84
C THR A 389 -10.49 -12.85 -13.15
N SER A 390 -11.19 -11.72 -13.05
CA SER A 390 -12.55 -11.66 -12.52
C SER A 390 -13.41 -10.72 -13.35
N SER A 391 -14.72 -10.99 -13.39
CA SER A 391 -15.72 -10.15 -14.05
C SER A 391 -16.96 -10.02 -13.19
N LEU A 392 -17.45 -8.77 -13.05
CA LEU A 392 -18.72 -8.45 -12.41
C LEU A 392 -19.74 -8.10 -13.50
N THR A 393 -20.80 -8.89 -13.60
CA THR A 393 -21.89 -8.70 -14.56
C THR A 393 -23.22 -8.56 -13.85
N GLY A 394 -24.17 -7.82 -14.40
CA GLY A 394 -25.53 -7.83 -13.87
C GLY A 394 -26.35 -6.60 -14.22
N ASN A 395 -27.49 -6.48 -13.58
CA ASN A 395 -28.42 -5.36 -13.77
C ASN A 395 -28.73 -4.74 -12.42
N LEU A 396 -28.58 -3.43 -12.33
CA LEU A 396 -28.90 -2.65 -11.13
C LEU A 396 -29.93 -1.58 -11.49
N ASN A 397 -31.09 -1.64 -10.86
CA ASN A 397 -32.16 -0.66 -10.99
C ASN A 397 -32.07 0.32 -9.82
N ILE A 398 -31.76 1.58 -10.11
CA ILE A 398 -31.78 2.66 -9.12
C ILE A 398 -33.24 3.05 -8.89
N ILE A 399 -33.71 2.85 -7.67
CA ILE A 399 -35.07 3.22 -7.22
C ILE A 399 -35.12 4.71 -6.90
N GLU A 400 -34.05 5.21 -6.28
CA GLU A 400 -33.88 6.61 -5.92
C GLU A 400 -32.39 6.93 -5.82
N ALA A 401 -31.97 8.09 -6.30
CA ALA A 401 -30.65 8.62 -6.01
C ALA A 401 -30.72 10.12 -5.79
N ASN A 402 -29.83 10.62 -4.94
CA ASN A 402 -29.68 12.04 -4.65
C ASN A 402 -28.20 12.38 -4.68
N ILE A 403 -27.81 13.27 -5.58
CA ILE A 403 -26.44 13.71 -5.79
C ILE A 403 -26.38 15.19 -5.42
N ASP A 404 -25.57 15.52 -4.44
CA ASP A 404 -25.33 16.90 -4.03
C ASP A 404 -23.97 17.39 -4.58
N ILE A 405 -24.05 18.28 -5.57
CA ILE A 405 -22.89 18.88 -6.23
C ILE A 405 -22.22 19.91 -5.32
N ALA A 406 -22.94 20.53 -4.39
CA ALA A 406 -22.37 21.53 -3.49
C ALA A 406 -21.39 20.88 -2.51
N SER A 407 -21.67 19.65 -2.07
CA SER A 407 -20.82 18.85 -1.19
C SER A 407 -19.68 18.11 -1.90
N ASN A 408 -19.59 18.14 -3.24
CA ASN A 408 -18.49 17.53 -3.98
C ASN A 408 -17.23 18.43 -3.95
N PRO A 409 -16.14 18.03 -3.26
CA PRO A 409 -14.92 18.84 -3.15
C PRO A 409 -14.07 18.83 -4.44
N GLN A 410 -14.38 17.97 -5.43
CA GLN A 410 -13.58 17.76 -6.65
C GLN A 410 -13.82 18.78 -7.77
N ALA A 411 -14.45 19.92 -7.48
CA ALA A 411 -14.18 21.11 -8.30
C ALA A 411 -12.86 21.69 -7.79
N GLY A 412 -11.75 21.13 -8.28
CA GLY A 412 -10.40 21.52 -7.88
C GLY A 412 -10.31 23.04 -7.79
N ILE A 413 -9.94 23.54 -6.61
CA ILE A 413 -9.31 24.86 -6.52
C ILE A 413 -8.18 24.81 -7.56
N PRO A 414 -8.11 25.74 -8.53
CA PRO A 414 -6.93 25.80 -9.37
C PRO A 414 -5.74 26.00 -8.43
N THR A 415 -4.96 24.94 -8.23
CA THR A 415 -3.65 25.06 -7.60
C THR A 415 -2.86 25.90 -8.56
N LEU A 416 -2.56 27.13 -8.15
CA LEU A 416 -1.52 27.90 -8.79
C LEU A 416 -0.25 27.06 -8.60
N ASP A 417 0.36 26.57 -9.68
CA ASP A 417 1.72 26.01 -9.63
C ASP A 417 2.67 27.15 -9.25
N VAL A 418 2.79 27.41 -7.94
CA VAL A 418 3.87 28.22 -7.39
C VAL A 418 5.05 27.28 -7.25
N ILE A 419 5.88 27.22 -8.28
CA ILE A 419 7.23 26.68 -8.15
C ILE A 419 8.03 27.74 -7.37
N GLU A 420 8.04 27.63 -6.04
CA GLU A 420 8.90 28.44 -5.18
C GLU A 420 10.32 27.85 -5.24
N ILE A 421 11.11 28.36 -6.19
CA ILE A 421 12.53 28.04 -6.30
C ILE A 421 13.23 28.81 -5.17
N ASN A 422 13.56 28.13 -4.06
CA ASN A 422 14.29 28.55 -2.86
C ASN A 422 13.43 28.79 -1.60
N ARG A 423 13.06 27.71 -0.90
CA ARG A 423 12.72 27.77 0.53
C ARG A 423 13.63 26.79 1.31
N PRO A 424 14.60 27.28 2.11
CA PRO A 424 15.42 26.44 2.96
C PRO A 424 14.74 26.25 4.33
N GLY A 425 14.41 25.00 4.66
CA GLY A 425 13.88 24.62 5.98
C GLY A 425 12.45 24.05 5.91
N GLU A 426 12.37 22.76 6.26
CA GLU A 426 11.19 21.92 6.55
C GLU A 426 10.40 21.25 5.40
N GLU A 427 10.33 19.92 5.59
CA GLU A 427 9.34 18.91 5.16
C GLU A 427 8.86 18.94 3.71
N ASP A 428 9.66 18.32 2.84
CA ASP A 428 9.16 17.79 1.57
C ASP A 428 8.13 16.69 1.86
N GLU A 429 6.94 16.87 1.28
CA GLU A 429 5.88 15.88 1.21
C GLU A 429 6.40 14.49 0.81
N PRO A 430 5.78 13.41 1.29
CA PRO A 430 6.15 12.06 0.88
C PRO A 430 6.13 11.98 -0.65
N LEU A 431 7.29 11.68 -1.24
CA LEU A 431 7.36 11.20 -2.61
C LEU A 431 6.38 10.04 -2.72
N ASP A 432 5.33 10.22 -3.53
CA ASP A 432 4.37 9.19 -3.86
C ASP A 432 5.12 7.91 -4.28
N GLU A 433 5.33 6.99 -3.34
CA GLU A 433 5.73 5.63 -3.68
C GLU A 433 4.54 5.05 -4.44
N GLU A 434 4.75 4.83 -5.74
CA GLU A 434 3.80 4.19 -6.63
C GLU A 434 3.27 2.93 -5.92
N PRO A 435 1.96 2.85 -5.62
CA PRO A 435 1.44 1.79 -4.77
C PRO A 435 1.80 0.45 -5.38
N ALA A 436 2.39 -0.43 -4.57
CA ALA A 436 2.79 -1.76 -5.00
C ALA A 436 1.65 -2.41 -5.81
N PRO A 437 1.92 -3.03 -6.96
CA PRO A 437 0.89 -3.58 -7.82
C PRO A 437 0.04 -4.56 -7.01
N ARG A 438 -1.24 -4.24 -6.85
CA ARG A 438 -2.22 -5.10 -6.19
C ARG A 438 -2.19 -6.47 -6.89
N ARG A 439 -2.06 -7.54 -6.11
CA ARG A 439 -1.90 -8.91 -6.62
C ARG A 439 -3.13 -9.46 -7.38
N ASN A 440 -4.25 -8.75 -7.34
CA ASN A 440 -5.46 -9.12 -8.07
C ASN A 440 -5.58 -8.23 -9.31
N GLY A 441 -5.69 -8.84 -10.50
CA GLY A 441 -6.01 -8.11 -11.71
C GLY A 441 -7.32 -7.34 -11.52
N ALA A 442 -7.36 -6.08 -11.95
CA ALA A 442 -8.55 -5.25 -11.80
C ALA A 442 -9.77 -5.94 -12.43
N THR A 443 -10.80 -6.23 -11.61
CA THR A 443 -12.05 -6.90 -12.03
C THR A 443 -12.69 -6.17 -13.19
N THR A 444 -13.03 -6.89 -14.25
CA THR A 444 -13.74 -6.32 -15.41
C THR A 444 -15.19 -6.05 -15.04
N LEU A 445 -15.73 -4.92 -15.49
CA LEU A 445 -17.09 -4.48 -15.14
C LEU A 445 -18.01 -4.56 -16.37
N ASN A 446 -19.21 -5.06 -16.16
CA ASN A 446 -20.28 -5.14 -17.15
C ASN A 446 -21.63 -5.08 -16.42
N VAL A 447 -21.94 -3.92 -15.84
CA VAL A 447 -23.17 -3.73 -15.09
C VAL A 447 -24.06 -2.75 -15.83
N THR A 448 -25.29 -3.16 -16.12
CA THR A 448 -26.31 -2.26 -16.66
C THR A 448 -26.98 -1.54 -15.50
N VAL A 449 -27.02 -0.22 -15.54
CA VAL A 449 -27.62 0.61 -14.50
C VAL A 449 -28.79 1.37 -15.10
N LYS A 450 -30.00 1.11 -14.60
CA LYS A 450 -31.23 1.76 -15.07
C LYS A 450 -31.89 2.53 -13.94
N ALA A 451 -32.42 3.71 -14.25
CA ALA A 451 -33.24 4.49 -13.35
C ALA A 451 -34.40 5.08 -14.17
N PRO A 452 -35.66 4.62 -14.01
CA PRO A 452 -36.76 5.18 -14.79
C PRO A 452 -37.06 6.66 -14.43
N GLY A 453 -36.61 7.13 -13.27
CA GLY A 453 -36.76 8.50 -12.76
C GLY A 453 -36.15 8.60 -11.36
N ARG A 454 -36.52 9.64 -10.59
CA ARG A 454 -36.15 9.81 -9.16
C ARG A 454 -34.65 9.81 -8.87
N VAL A 455 -33.84 10.17 -9.86
CA VAL A 455 -32.44 10.55 -9.67
C VAL A 455 -32.38 12.05 -9.59
N PHE A 456 -32.15 12.59 -8.41
CA PHE A 456 -32.10 14.02 -8.16
C PHE A 456 -30.66 14.50 -8.13
N THR A 457 -30.40 15.65 -8.75
CA THR A 457 -29.14 16.36 -8.65
C THR A 457 -29.42 17.74 -8.08
N ARG A 458 -28.79 18.06 -6.96
CA ARG A 458 -29.02 19.30 -6.21
C ARG A 458 -27.71 20.04 -5.93
N GLY A 459 -27.81 21.34 -5.69
CA GLY A 459 -26.69 22.20 -5.30
C GLY A 459 -26.17 23.09 -6.43
N ARG A 460 -25.47 24.17 -6.06
CA ARG A 460 -24.94 25.20 -6.99
C ARG A 460 -26.02 25.78 -7.92
N GLY A 461 -27.24 25.94 -7.43
CA GLY A 461 -28.39 26.45 -8.19
C GLY A 461 -29.01 25.44 -9.16
N VAL A 462 -28.55 24.18 -9.16
CA VAL A 462 -29.16 23.06 -9.88
C VAL A 462 -30.16 22.36 -8.97
N ASP A 463 -31.36 22.11 -9.48
CA ASP A 463 -32.30 21.12 -8.97
C ASP A 463 -32.94 20.45 -10.19
N ALA A 464 -32.59 19.18 -10.41
CA ALA A 464 -32.98 18.43 -11.61
C ALA A 464 -33.26 16.97 -11.29
N GLU A 465 -34.30 16.42 -11.92
CA GLU A 465 -34.62 14.99 -11.89
C GLU A 465 -34.24 14.33 -13.21
N TRP A 466 -33.65 13.13 -13.12
CA TRP A 466 -33.13 12.37 -14.24
C TRP A 466 -33.71 10.95 -14.30
N ALA A 467 -33.91 10.48 -15.52
CA ALA A 467 -33.99 9.07 -15.87
C ALA A 467 -32.68 8.63 -16.52
N LEU A 468 -32.15 7.47 -16.14
CA LEU A 468 -30.85 6.95 -16.56
C LEU A 468 -30.99 5.61 -17.28
N ASP A 469 -30.24 5.44 -18.35
CA ASP A 469 -29.95 4.15 -18.97
C ASP A 469 -28.45 4.10 -19.25
N MET A 470 -27.71 3.41 -18.38
CA MET A 470 -26.26 3.44 -18.32
C MET A 470 -25.65 2.05 -18.28
N ARG A 471 -24.37 1.98 -18.61
CA ARG A 471 -23.53 0.80 -18.54
C ARG A 471 -22.21 1.16 -17.88
N LEU A 472 -21.89 0.44 -16.81
CA LEU A 472 -20.60 0.46 -16.16
C LEU A 472 -19.72 -0.63 -16.79
N GLY A 473 -18.72 -0.17 -17.52
CA GLY A 473 -17.70 -0.97 -18.19
C GLY A 473 -16.29 -0.73 -17.65
N GLY A 474 -15.29 -1.24 -18.34
CA GLY A 474 -13.88 -1.05 -17.97
C GLY A 474 -13.44 -2.02 -16.89
N THR A 475 -12.57 -1.57 -15.99
CA THR A 475 -12.12 -2.36 -14.84
C THR A 475 -12.39 -1.63 -13.53
N SER A 476 -12.38 -2.31 -12.40
CA SER A 476 -12.55 -1.69 -11.07
C SER A 476 -11.51 -0.60 -10.78
N ALA A 477 -10.31 -0.68 -11.37
CA ALA A 477 -9.28 0.36 -11.28
C ALA A 477 -9.50 1.53 -12.26
N ARG A 478 -10.23 1.32 -13.35
CA ARG A 478 -10.54 2.31 -14.38
C ARG A 478 -11.99 2.12 -14.87
N PRO A 479 -12.98 2.46 -14.04
CA PRO A 479 -14.37 2.29 -14.41
C PRO A 479 -14.72 3.24 -15.54
N LEU A 480 -15.51 2.76 -16.50
CA LEU A 480 -15.96 3.54 -17.64
C LEU A 480 -17.49 3.56 -17.64
N VAL A 481 -18.08 4.74 -17.53
CA VAL A 481 -19.53 4.90 -17.58
C VAL A 481 -19.94 5.38 -18.97
N PHE A 482 -20.93 4.71 -19.54
CA PHE A 482 -21.52 5.03 -20.85
C PHE A 482 -23.04 5.04 -20.73
N GLY A 483 -23.74 5.86 -21.51
CA GLY A 483 -25.21 5.77 -21.58
C GLY A 483 -25.89 7.10 -21.86
N THR A 484 -27.15 7.19 -21.46
CA THR A 484 -27.96 8.40 -21.59
C THR A 484 -28.61 8.78 -20.27
N ALA A 485 -28.61 10.08 -19.98
CA ALA A 485 -29.42 10.68 -18.93
C ALA A 485 -30.46 11.61 -19.57
N ARG A 486 -31.72 11.49 -19.17
CA ARG A 486 -32.82 12.31 -19.66
C ARG A 486 -33.41 13.09 -18.49
N SER A 487 -33.50 14.41 -18.63
CA SER A 487 -34.09 15.26 -17.59
C SER A 487 -35.61 15.30 -17.72
N ALA A 488 -36.31 15.18 -16.60
CA ALA A 488 -37.71 15.59 -16.48
C ALA A 488 -37.72 17.07 -16.09
N ALA A 489 -38.28 17.92 -16.95
CA ALA A 489 -38.10 19.37 -16.88
C ALA A 489 -38.85 20.03 -15.70
N HIS A 490 -38.15 20.30 -14.58
CA HIS A 490 -38.50 21.39 -13.67
C HIS A 490 -37.25 21.99 -13.02
N TRP A 491 -36.74 23.09 -13.58
CA TRP A 491 -35.64 23.86 -13.01
C TRP A 491 -36.21 25.08 -12.26
N ARG A 492 -35.96 25.20 -10.95
CA ARG A 492 -36.18 26.44 -10.19
C ARG A 492 -34.85 27.05 -9.80
N PHE A 493 -34.61 28.29 -10.21
CA PHE A 493 -33.53 29.10 -9.66
C PHE A 493 -33.98 29.64 -8.28
N PRO A 494 -33.30 29.32 -7.18
CA PRO A 494 -33.66 29.86 -5.86
C PRO A 494 -33.55 31.39 -5.79
N ASP A 495 -32.61 31.97 -6.55
CA ASP A 495 -32.30 33.40 -6.49
C ASP A 495 -33.20 34.28 -7.37
N ASN A 496 -34.14 33.70 -8.14
CA ASN A 496 -35.12 34.48 -8.90
C ASN A 496 -36.37 33.65 -9.28
N PRO A 497 -37.37 33.53 -8.40
CA PRO A 497 -38.57 32.73 -8.63
C PRO A 497 -39.44 33.21 -9.81
N SER A 498 -39.20 34.42 -10.33
CA SER A 498 -39.94 34.99 -11.46
C SER A 498 -39.47 34.51 -12.85
N LYS A 499 -38.33 33.81 -12.94
CA LYS A 499 -37.80 33.25 -14.20
C LYS A 499 -37.88 31.72 -14.21
N SER A 500 -39.08 31.16 -14.30
CA SER A 500 -39.24 29.76 -14.70
C SER A 500 -39.08 29.64 -16.22
N LYS A 501 -37.97 29.10 -16.71
CA LYS A 501 -37.88 28.64 -18.11
C LYS A 501 -38.31 27.18 -18.17
N LYS A 502 -39.48 26.89 -18.76
CA LYS A 502 -39.81 25.53 -19.23
C LYS A 502 -38.94 25.26 -20.46
N GLN A 503 -37.92 24.42 -20.30
CA GLN A 503 -37.17 23.91 -21.45
C GLN A 503 -37.74 22.55 -21.85
N SER A 504 -37.87 22.34 -23.16
CA SER A 504 -38.17 21.05 -23.79
C SER A 504 -37.16 19.99 -23.33
N SER A 505 -37.61 18.75 -23.16
CA SER A 505 -36.84 17.58 -22.71
C SER A 505 -35.38 17.60 -23.20
N SER A 506 -34.42 17.58 -22.27
CA SER A 506 -32.99 17.55 -22.61
C SER A 506 -32.42 16.16 -22.34
N SER A 507 -31.79 15.57 -23.37
CA SER A 507 -31.10 14.28 -23.32
C SER A 507 -29.59 14.52 -23.39
N MET A 508 -28.84 13.93 -22.45
CA MET A 508 -27.39 14.01 -22.38
C MET A 508 -26.79 12.61 -22.62
N ALA A 509 -25.80 12.53 -23.51
CA ALA A 509 -24.99 11.33 -23.66
C ALA A 509 -23.86 11.35 -22.62
N ILE A 510 -23.75 10.28 -21.83
CA ILE A 510 -22.68 10.09 -20.85
C ILE A 510 -21.60 9.25 -21.51
N ARG A 511 -20.37 9.77 -21.49
CA ARG A 511 -19.18 9.02 -21.90
C ARG A 511 -18.02 9.43 -21.00
N SER A 512 -17.36 8.46 -20.39
CA SER A 512 -16.07 8.69 -19.72
C SER A 512 -15.08 9.33 -20.69
N THR A 513 -14.61 10.53 -20.37
CA THR A 513 -13.50 11.19 -21.08
C THR A 513 -12.17 10.80 -20.43
N ARG A 514 -11.14 10.52 -21.22
CA ARG A 514 -9.77 10.40 -20.70
C ARG A 514 -9.38 11.76 -20.12
N ALA A 515 -8.77 11.78 -18.93
CA ALA A 515 -7.90 12.87 -18.55
C ALA A 515 -6.76 12.92 -19.58
N SER A 516 -6.89 13.78 -20.59
CA SER A 516 -5.79 14.07 -21.51
C SER A 516 -4.94 15.14 -20.86
N THR A 517 -3.68 14.81 -20.59
CA THR A 517 -2.61 15.79 -20.38
C THR A 517 -2.71 16.85 -21.48
N SER A 518 -2.86 18.09 -21.07
CA SER A 518 -3.05 19.24 -21.95
C SER A 518 -1.90 19.36 -22.94
N ARG A 519 -2.21 19.27 -24.24
CA ARG A 519 -1.37 19.83 -25.30
C ARG A 519 -1.92 21.23 -25.63
N PRO A 520 -1.07 22.27 -25.73
CA PRO A 520 -1.54 23.63 -25.95
C PRO A 520 -2.16 23.81 -27.34
N CYS A 521 -3.20 24.64 -27.38
CA CYS A 521 -3.99 25.05 -28.53
C CYS A 521 -3.16 25.33 -29.79
N ALA A 522 -3.55 24.70 -30.91
CA ALA A 522 -3.25 25.20 -32.24
C ALA A 522 -4.40 26.11 -32.70
N THR A 523 -4.04 27.32 -33.14
CA THR A 523 -4.91 28.36 -33.70
C THR A 523 -5.64 27.90 -34.97
N PRO A 524 -6.87 28.38 -35.23
CA PRO A 524 -7.66 27.96 -36.38
C PRO A 524 -7.17 28.66 -37.66
N ARG A 525 -6.83 27.87 -38.68
CA ARG A 525 -6.61 28.37 -40.04
C ARG A 525 -7.87 28.14 -40.88
N THR A 526 -8.25 29.22 -41.55
CA THR A 526 -9.41 29.45 -42.42
C THR A 526 -9.57 28.45 -43.56
N SER A 527 -10.83 28.05 -43.81
CA SER A 527 -11.26 27.38 -45.05
C SER A 527 -11.39 28.36 -46.22
N PRO A 528 -11.33 27.87 -47.46
CA PRO A 528 -12.41 28.21 -48.40
C PRO A 528 -13.08 27.00 -49.05
N ARG A 529 -14.35 27.23 -49.38
CA ARG A 529 -15.31 26.40 -50.15
C ARG A 529 -14.73 25.89 -51.48
N ALA A 530 -15.12 24.68 -51.91
CA ALA A 530 -16.17 24.48 -52.93
C ALA A 530 -16.27 23.03 -53.46
N SER A 531 -17.54 22.64 -53.68
CA SER A 531 -18.08 21.76 -54.74
C SER A 531 -17.67 20.28 -54.89
N ALA A 532 -18.68 19.45 -54.62
CA ALA A 532 -19.32 18.53 -55.57
C ALA A 532 -18.71 17.14 -55.88
N SER A 533 -19.63 16.16 -55.78
CA SER A 533 -19.87 15.04 -56.71
C SER A 533 -19.20 13.68 -56.48
N SER A 534 -20.10 12.68 -56.48
CA SER A 534 -19.98 11.29 -56.94
C SER A 534 -19.17 10.26 -56.13
N ALA A 535 -19.94 9.32 -55.56
CA ALA A 535 -19.59 7.92 -55.33
C ALA A 535 -19.54 7.13 -56.68
N PRO A 536 -19.43 5.78 -56.71
CA PRO A 536 -18.48 4.85 -56.06
C PRO A 536 -17.92 3.81 -57.07
N ARG A 537 -16.93 2.99 -56.65
CA ARG A 537 -16.66 1.55 -57.01
C ARG A 537 -15.17 1.25 -56.77
N ALA A 538 -14.80 0.38 -55.83
CA ALA A 538 -14.87 -1.08 -55.81
C ALA A 538 -13.65 -1.77 -56.46
N ILE A 539 -13.25 -2.88 -55.80
CA ILE A 539 -12.53 -4.08 -56.33
C ILE A 539 -11.00 -4.20 -56.03
N LEU A 540 -10.76 -5.02 -55.01
CA LEU A 540 -9.86 -6.21 -54.88
C LEU A 540 -8.37 -6.20 -55.28
N LYS A 541 -7.61 -6.81 -54.34
CA LYS A 541 -6.48 -7.76 -54.47
C LYS A 541 -5.22 -7.24 -55.21
N SER A 542 -4.00 -7.39 -54.70
CA SER A 542 -3.39 -8.63 -54.24
C SER A 542 -1.99 -8.38 -53.63
N ARG A 543 -1.56 -9.40 -52.88
CA ARG A 543 -0.24 -9.74 -52.32
C ARG A 543 0.98 -9.17 -53.07
N SER A 544 2.02 -8.75 -52.32
CA SER A 544 3.23 -9.57 -52.05
C SER A 544 4.36 -8.74 -51.39
N ARG A 545 4.85 -9.25 -50.25
CA ARG A 545 6.17 -8.98 -49.62
C ARG A 545 7.34 -9.35 -50.57
N PRO A 546 8.62 -9.24 -50.16
CA PRO A 546 9.36 -8.20 -49.40
C PRO A 546 10.72 -7.89 -50.10
N ILE A 547 11.64 -7.11 -49.50
CA ILE A 547 13.09 -7.43 -49.38
C ILE A 547 13.89 -6.26 -48.74
N ARG A 548 14.53 -6.60 -47.61
CA ARG A 548 15.89 -6.32 -47.08
C ARG A 548 16.52 -4.90 -46.95
N ARG A 549 17.06 -4.72 -45.72
CA ARG A 549 18.42 -4.30 -45.28
C ARG A 549 18.85 -2.85 -45.58
N CYS A 550 18.96 -1.99 -44.56
CA CYS A 550 20.14 -1.71 -43.67
C CYS A 550 21.18 -0.75 -44.31
N PRO A 551 22.10 -0.10 -43.55
CA PRO A 551 21.99 0.61 -42.26
C PRO A 551 22.92 1.88 -42.15
N LYS A 552 22.96 2.51 -40.94
CA LYS A 552 24.04 3.37 -40.34
C LYS A 552 24.28 4.77 -41.00
N MET A 553 24.77 5.85 -40.35
CA MET A 553 25.40 6.15 -39.06
C MET A 553 25.58 7.69 -38.91
N LYS A 554 25.71 8.20 -37.66
CA LYS A 554 26.51 9.40 -37.19
C LYS A 554 26.01 10.81 -37.65
N SER A 555 26.15 11.93 -36.92
CA SER A 555 27.04 12.36 -35.82
C SER A 555 26.53 13.62 -35.07
N CYS A 556 26.99 13.76 -33.82
CA CYS A 556 27.37 14.94 -33.00
C CYS A 556 27.39 16.37 -33.61
N HIS A 557 26.92 17.38 -32.84
CA HIS A 557 27.80 18.39 -32.17
C HIS A 557 27.06 19.36 -31.22
N ARG A 558 27.74 19.72 -30.12
CA ARG A 558 27.46 20.79 -29.14
C ARG A 558 27.73 22.18 -29.72
N TYR A 559 27.14 23.24 -29.15
CA TYR A 559 27.87 24.42 -28.63
C TYR A 559 27.01 25.27 -27.67
N CYS A 560 27.63 25.70 -26.57
CA CYS A 560 27.15 26.69 -25.60
C CYS A 560 27.47 28.12 -26.09
N LEU A 561 26.71 29.14 -25.62
CA LEU A 561 27.25 30.28 -24.85
C LEU A 561 26.23 31.43 -24.65
N ALA A 562 26.17 31.88 -23.39
CA ALA A 562 26.16 33.26 -22.89
C ALA A 562 24.93 34.20 -23.03
N ALA A 563 24.53 34.71 -21.86
CA ALA A 563 23.76 35.92 -21.53
C ALA A 563 24.55 37.22 -21.87
N PRO A 564 24.24 38.47 -21.41
CA PRO A 564 23.19 38.97 -20.48
C PRO A 564 22.59 40.38 -20.80
N SER A 565 21.65 40.88 -19.98
CA SER A 565 21.55 42.27 -19.43
C SER A 565 20.17 42.53 -18.80
N LYS A 566 20.11 42.85 -17.48
CA LYS A 566 19.78 44.17 -16.85
C LYS A 566 18.51 44.82 -17.41
N THR A 567 17.48 45.20 -16.62
CA THR A 567 17.44 46.40 -15.76
C THR A 567 16.07 46.57 -15.03
N PHE A 568 16.09 47.13 -13.79
CA PHE A 568 15.07 48.03 -13.13
C PHE A 568 13.67 47.44 -12.78
N ARG A 569 12.91 47.76 -11.71
CA ARG A 569 12.87 48.78 -10.64
C ARG A 569 12.25 48.20 -9.35
N ARG A 570 12.78 48.64 -8.20
CA ARG A 570 12.14 48.72 -6.88
C ARG A 570 10.83 49.54 -6.91
N TRP A 571 9.80 49.13 -6.17
CA TRP A 571 8.91 50.05 -5.43
C TRP A 571 8.52 49.45 -4.06
N LYS A 572 8.48 50.33 -3.05
CA LYS A 572 8.35 50.07 -1.60
C LYS A 572 6.88 50.03 -1.12
N ARG A 573 6.73 49.58 0.14
CA ARG A 573 5.70 49.88 1.17
C ARG A 573 4.61 48.80 1.28
N ARG A 574 4.01 48.46 2.43
CA ARG A 574 4.10 48.78 3.88
C ARG A 574 3.15 47.76 4.56
N SER A 575 3.58 46.92 5.51
CA SER A 575 3.42 47.05 6.97
C SER A 575 1.97 47.08 7.55
N TRP A 576 1.58 45.95 8.17
CA TRP A 576 0.78 45.77 9.43
C TRP A 576 -0.75 46.05 9.44
N PRO A 577 -1.54 45.57 10.45
CA PRO A 577 -1.63 44.20 11.02
C PRO A 577 -3.08 43.76 11.44
N ARG A 578 -3.22 42.51 11.90
CA ARG A 578 -4.10 41.93 12.96
C ARG A 578 -5.61 42.28 13.04
N ALA A 579 -6.42 41.22 13.09
CA ALA A 579 -7.02 40.73 14.34
C ALA A 579 -6.90 39.20 14.36
#